data_AF-A0A0Q5Z555-F1
#
_entry.id   AF-A0A0Q5Z555-F1
#
_cell.length_a   1.000
_cell.length_b   1.000
_cell.length_c   1.000
_cell.angle_alpha   90.00
_cell.angle_beta   90.00
_cell.angle_gamma   90.00
#
_symmetry.space_group_name_H-M   'P 1'
#
loop_
_entity.id
_entity.type
_entity.pdbx_description
1 polymer ?
#
loop_
_entity_poly.entity_id
_entity_poly.type
_entity_poly.pdbx_seq_one_letter_code
_entity_poly.pdbx_strand_id
1 'polypeptide(L)'
;MFFPVGLALTPTGGLLVTDAGNHRVLLFDSVPTTTGASAVEVLGQPGFETAGRSLSRSGLNQPSGVAVRDGRMVVADPLAHRVLVYDRIPGPGAEMPEPVAVIGQPGFESGDPACTRAGLAFPSSVFITRTGQLIVADAWNHRVLVWDAVPATQEAVGPPTQVVGQRLLNSCIRNDDDESGQEDFDPRTGLSVASARTLRFPSGVWSDGIRLVVADTANHRVLV
;
A
#
# COMPACT_ATOMS: atom_id res chain seq x y z
N MET A 1 -2.70 -19.52 -7.15
CA MET A 1 -2.34 -18.46 -6.19
C MET A 1 -0.98 -18.81 -5.62
N PHE A 2 -0.05 -17.87 -5.59
CA PHE A 2 1.32 -17.98 -5.11
C PHE A 2 1.65 -16.72 -4.28
N PHE A 3 1.93 -16.91 -3.00
CA PHE A 3 2.20 -15.85 -2.01
C PHE A 3 1.10 -14.76 -1.92
N PRO A 4 -0.16 -15.12 -1.61
CA PRO A 4 -1.21 -14.12 -1.38
C PRO A 4 -1.01 -13.39 -0.05
N VAL A 5 -1.19 -12.07 -0.02
CA VAL A 5 -0.84 -11.27 1.17
C VAL A 5 -1.86 -10.20 1.57
N GLY A 6 -2.74 -9.77 0.66
CA GLY A 6 -3.73 -8.73 0.93
C GLY A 6 -5.10 -9.08 0.37
N LEU A 7 -6.14 -8.54 1.00
CA LEU A 7 -7.52 -8.72 0.57
C LEU A 7 -8.36 -7.47 0.80
N ALA A 8 -9.41 -7.30 0.02
CA ALA A 8 -10.44 -6.28 0.22
C ALA A 8 -11.80 -6.81 -0.27
N LEU A 9 -12.87 -6.36 0.39
CA LEU A 9 -14.23 -6.63 -0.08
C LEU A 9 -14.67 -5.55 -1.06
N THR A 10 -15.39 -5.94 -2.11
CA THR A 10 -16.08 -5.00 -2.99
C THR A 10 -17.43 -4.60 -2.38
N PRO A 11 -18.00 -3.44 -2.75
CA PRO A 11 -19.34 -3.03 -2.30
C PRO A 11 -20.45 -4.00 -2.72
N THR A 12 -20.21 -4.82 -3.76
CA THR A 12 -21.13 -5.84 -4.26
C THR A 12 -20.99 -7.20 -3.55
N GLY A 13 -20.08 -7.31 -2.56
CA GLY A 13 -19.86 -8.54 -1.80
C GLY A 13 -18.78 -9.48 -2.37
N GLY A 14 -18.08 -9.06 -3.42
CA GLY A 14 -16.93 -9.75 -3.99
C GLY A 14 -15.68 -9.63 -3.14
N LEU A 15 -14.65 -10.40 -3.50
CA LEU A 15 -13.36 -10.44 -2.81
C LEU A 15 -12.23 -10.17 -3.80
N LEU A 16 -11.42 -9.16 -3.51
CA LEU A 16 -10.13 -8.95 -4.15
C LEU A 16 -9.04 -9.62 -3.32
N VAL A 17 -8.11 -10.31 -3.98
CA VAL A 17 -6.93 -10.93 -3.35
C VAL A 17 -5.69 -10.55 -4.14
N THR A 18 -4.69 -9.96 -3.49
CA THR A 18 -3.38 -9.76 -4.10
C THR A 18 -2.63 -11.08 -4.12
N ASP A 19 -2.40 -11.60 -5.32
CA ASP A 19 -1.68 -12.85 -5.59
C ASP A 19 -0.23 -12.48 -5.92
N ALA A 20 0.49 -12.01 -4.90
CA ALA A 20 1.69 -11.19 -5.06
C ALA A 20 2.80 -11.88 -5.85
N GLY A 21 3.03 -13.18 -5.61
CA GLY A 21 4.03 -13.95 -6.33
C GLY A 21 3.71 -14.16 -7.82
N ASN A 22 2.46 -13.98 -8.22
CA ASN A 22 2.04 -13.97 -9.63
C ASN A 22 1.83 -12.55 -10.18
N HIS A 23 2.25 -11.52 -9.45
CA HIS A 23 2.22 -10.12 -9.89
C HIS A 23 0.82 -9.67 -10.36
N ARG A 24 -0.22 -10.00 -9.59
CA ARG A 24 -1.61 -9.76 -9.98
C ARG A 24 -2.56 -9.58 -8.79
N VAL A 25 -3.76 -9.05 -9.06
CA VAL A 25 -4.89 -9.07 -8.13
C VAL A 25 -6.01 -9.92 -8.75
N LEU A 26 -6.54 -10.87 -7.98
CA LEU A 26 -7.64 -11.73 -8.38
C LEU A 26 -8.96 -11.18 -7.81
N LEU A 27 -10.01 -11.16 -8.63
CA LEU A 27 -11.38 -10.88 -8.18
C LEU A 27 -12.18 -12.17 -8.10
N PHE A 28 -12.92 -12.34 -7.02
CA PHE A 28 -13.96 -13.34 -6.87
C PHE A 28 -15.33 -12.64 -6.75
N ASP A 29 -16.37 -13.19 -7.38
CA ASP A 29 -17.73 -12.65 -7.35
C ASP A 29 -18.30 -12.52 -5.94
N SER A 30 -17.89 -13.42 -5.06
CA SER A 30 -18.26 -13.44 -3.66
C SER A 30 -17.11 -13.97 -2.83
N VAL A 31 -17.17 -13.77 -1.52
CA VAL A 31 -16.28 -14.49 -0.59
C VAL A 31 -16.49 -15.99 -0.79
N PRO A 32 -15.45 -16.76 -1.19
CA PRO A 32 -15.59 -18.18 -1.47
C PRO A 32 -16.15 -18.96 -0.28
N THR A 33 -17.19 -19.77 -0.51
CA THR A 33 -17.79 -20.67 0.49
C THR A 33 -17.39 -22.13 0.30
N THR A 34 -16.69 -22.44 -0.79
CA THR A 34 -16.19 -23.78 -1.13
C THR A 34 -14.71 -23.75 -1.45
N THR A 35 -14.00 -24.81 -1.11
CA THR A 35 -12.61 -25.02 -1.51
C THR A 35 -12.49 -25.07 -3.04
N GLY A 36 -11.47 -24.41 -3.60
CA GLY A 36 -11.18 -24.45 -5.03
C GLY A 36 -12.06 -23.53 -5.88
N ALA A 37 -12.72 -22.53 -5.29
CA ALA A 37 -13.40 -21.50 -6.07
C ALA A 37 -12.43 -20.77 -7.01
N SER A 38 -12.91 -20.47 -8.22
CA SER A 38 -12.14 -19.73 -9.23
C SER A 38 -12.37 -18.23 -9.09
N ALA A 39 -11.31 -17.47 -9.36
CA ALA A 39 -11.43 -16.04 -9.62
C ALA A 39 -12.16 -15.83 -10.96
N VAL A 40 -12.84 -14.69 -11.08
CA VAL A 40 -13.60 -14.29 -12.27
C VAL A 40 -12.88 -13.25 -13.11
N GLU A 41 -11.99 -12.45 -12.50
CA GLU A 41 -11.19 -11.44 -13.18
C GLU A 41 -9.77 -11.37 -12.60
N VAL A 42 -8.86 -10.78 -13.39
CA VAL A 42 -7.45 -10.60 -13.03
C VAL A 42 -6.93 -9.23 -13.44
N LEU A 43 -6.39 -8.50 -12.47
CA LEU A 43 -5.68 -7.22 -12.67
C LEU A 43 -4.18 -7.46 -12.69
N GLY A 44 -3.46 -6.71 -13.54
CA GLY A 44 -2.00 -6.78 -13.60
C GLY A 44 -1.45 -7.77 -14.62
N GLN A 45 -2.33 -8.55 -15.28
CA GLN A 45 -1.97 -9.62 -16.21
C GLN A 45 -2.98 -9.72 -17.35
N PRO A 46 -2.57 -10.18 -18.56
CA PRO A 46 -3.49 -10.47 -19.66
C PRO A 46 -4.51 -11.59 -19.36
N GLY A 47 -4.22 -12.47 -18.40
CA GLY A 47 -5.11 -13.58 -18.03
C GLY A 47 -4.61 -14.38 -16.81
N PHE A 48 -5.31 -15.47 -16.50
CA PHE A 48 -5.04 -16.29 -15.31
C PHE A 48 -3.78 -17.17 -15.40
N GLU A 49 -3.21 -17.35 -16.59
CA GLU A 49 -2.07 -18.24 -16.83
C GLU A 49 -0.73 -17.48 -16.97
N THR A 50 -0.73 -16.16 -16.79
CA THR A 50 0.48 -15.34 -16.84
C THR A 50 0.83 -14.78 -15.46
N ALA A 51 2.12 -14.58 -15.24
CA ALA A 51 2.69 -14.12 -13.97
C ALA A 51 3.92 -13.22 -14.20
N GLY A 52 3.91 -12.40 -15.26
CA GLY A 52 5.04 -11.54 -15.58
C GLY A 52 5.02 -10.25 -14.77
N ARG A 53 6.07 -9.97 -14.00
CA ARG A 53 6.23 -8.63 -13.39
C ARG A 53 6.31 -7.55 -14.47
N SER A 54 5.71 -6.39 -14.23
CA SER A 54 5.76 -5.27 -15.16
C SER A 54 5.64 -3.93 -14.43
N LEU A 55 6.38 -2.93 -14.92
CA LEU A 55 6.20 -1.54 -14.52
C LEU A 55 5.21 -0.79 -15.41
N SER A 56 4.67 -1.42 -16.46
CA SER A 56 3.65 -0.80 -17.31
C SER A 56 2.46 -0.29 -16.50
N ARG A 57 1.70 0.64 -17.07
CA ARG A 57 0.51 1.22 -16.44
C ARG A 57 -0.50 0.16 -15.95
N SER A 58 -0.69 -0.88 -16.75
CA SER A 58 -1.60 -2.01 -16.49
C SER A 58 -0.95 -3.18 -15.76
N GLY A 59 0.37 -3.11 -15.53
CA GLY A 59 1.16 -4.18 -14.93
C GLY A 59 1.37 -3.98 -13.44
N LEU A 60 1.71 -5.06 -12.73
CA LEU A 60 2.07 -5.02 -11.32
C LEU A 60 3.42 -5.69 -11.09
N ASN A 61 4.07 -5.34 -9.99
CA ASN A 61 5.31 -5.92 -9.52
C ASN A 61 5.21 -6.27 -8.02
N GLN A 62 4.60 -7.44 -7.77
CA GLN A 62 4.42 -8.03 -6.45
C GLN A 62 3.48 -7.19 -5.56
N PRO A 63 2.22 -7.01 -5.99
CA PRO A 63 1.25 -6.18 -5.27
C PRO A 63 0.98 -6.75 -3.88
N SER A 64 0.74 -5.88 -2.90
CA SER A 64 0.58 -6.26 -1.49
C SER A 64 -0.77 -5.82 -0.92
N GLY A 65 -0.88 -4.61 -0.40
CA GLY A 65 -2.13 -4.03 0.09
C GLY A 65 -3.09 -3.72 -1.05
N VAL A 66 -4.36 -4.01 -0.84
CA VAL A 66 -5.48 -3.54 -1.67
C VAL A 66 -6.55 -2.95 -0.75
N ALA A 67 -7.11 -1.80 -1.14
CA ALA A 67 -8.19 -1.15 -0.41
C ALA A 67 -9.29 -0.70 -1.35
N VAL A 68 -10.53 -0.79 -0.90
CA VAL A 68 -11.72 -0.37 -1.66
C VAL A 68 -12.62 0.51 -0.79
N ARG A 69 -13.06 1.63 -1.36
CA ARG A 69 -14.07 2.51 -0.75
C ARG A 69 -14.64 3.49 -1.77
N ASP A 70 -15.93 3.80 -1.64
CA ASP A 70 -16.61 4.85 -2.40
C ASP A 70 -16.36 4.76 -3.92
N GLY A 71 -16.43 3.53 -4.44
CA GLY A 71 -16.21 3.22 -5.85
C GLY A 71 -14.74 3.16 -6.29
N ARG A 72 -13.79 3.53 -5.44
CA ARG A 72 -12.36 3.55 -5.75
C ARG A 72 -11.66 2.30 -5.23
N MET A 73 -10.60 1.93 -5.93
CA MET A 73 -9.68 0.86 -5.54
C MET A 73 -8.25 1.43 -5.51
N VAL A 74 -7.48 1.06 -4.50
CA VAL A 74 -6.07 1.44 -4.35
C VAL A 74 -5.24 0.18 -4.14
N VAL A 75 -4.14 0.06 -4.87
CA VAL A 75 -3.24 -1.10 -4.81
C VAL A 75 -1.83 -0.62 -4.51
N ALA A 76 -1.23 -1.14 -3.44
CA ALA A 76 0.20 -1.01 -3.19
C ALA A 76 0.97 -1.98 -4.08
N ASP A 77 1.98 -1.46 -4.78
CA ASP A 77 2.84 -2.21 -5.70
C ASP A 77 4.31 -2.11 -5.24
N PRO A 78 4.69 -2.81 -4.16
CA PRO A 78 5.93 -2.56 -3.42
C PRO A 78 7.22 -2.59 -4.23
N LEU A 79 7.39 -3.57 -5.13
CA LEU A 79 8.62 -3.67 -5.94
C LEU A 79 8.62 -2.73 -7.15
N ALA A 80 7.53 -2.00 -7.38
CA ALA A 80 7.50 -0.83 -8.24
C ALA A 80 7.54 0.48 -7.44
N HIS A 81 7.72 0.40 -6.11
CA HIS A 81 7.84 1.56 -5.22
C HIS A 81 6.72 2.59 -5.40
N ARG A 82 5.49 2.11 -5.66
CA ARG A 82 4.35 2.94 -6.02
C ARG A 82 3.05 2.44 -5.42
N VAL A 83 2.06 3.32 -5.42
CA VAL A 83 0.65 2.99 -5.16
C VAL A 83 -0.17 3.42 -6.38
N LEU A 84 -0.98 2.52 -6.90
CA LEU A 84 -1.87 2.77 -8.04
C LEU A 84 -3.29 3.03 -7.54
N VAL A 85 -3.93 4.07 -8.08
CA VAL A 85 -5.30 4.46 -7.76
C VAL A 85 -6.19 4.23 -8.97
N TYR A 86 -7.32 3.56 -8.77
CA TYR A 86 -8.34 3.26 -9.77
C TYR A 86 -9.65 3.94 -9.36
N ASP A 87 -10.31 4.59 -10.31
CA ASP A 87 -11.58 5.31 -10.11
C ASP A 87 -12.82 4.39 -10.10
N ARG A 88 -12.62 3.12 -10.45
CA ARG A 88 -13.62 2.07 -10.41
C ARG A 88 -13.02 0.75 -9.94
N ILE A 89 -13.87 -0.08 -9.35
CA ILE A 89 -13.55 -1.46 -8.99
C ILE A 89 -13.87 -2.35 -10.20
N PRO A 90 -13.02 -3.33 -10.55
CA PRO A 90 -13.34 -4.29 -11.59
C PRO A 90 -14.65 -5.03 -11.28
N GLY A 91 -15.44 -5.31 -12.31
CA GLY A 91 -16.66 -6.09 -12.23
C GLY A 91 -16.55 -7.35 -13.10
N PRO A 92 -17.36 -8.38 -12.84
CA PRO A 92 -17.30 -9.63 -13.60
C PRO A 92 -17.66 -9.39 -15.07
N GLY A 93 -16.82 -9.87 -15.99
CA GLY A 93 -16.96 -9.68 -17.44
C GLY A 93 -16.72 -8.25 -17.93
N ALA A 94 -16.26 -7.35 -17.06
CA ALA A 94 -16.01 -5.96 -17.43
C ALA A 94 -14.54 -5.73 -17.84
N GLU A 95 -14.31 -4.74 -18.71
CA GLU A 95 -12.95 -4.30 -19.01
C GLU A 95 -12.25 -3.82 -17.72
N MET A 96 -11.04 -4.35 -17.50
CA MET A 96 -10.21 -4.02 -16.35
C MET A 96 -9.84 -2.53 -16.39
N PRO A 97 -10.01 -1.79 -15.28
CA PRO A 97 -9.70 -0.37 -15.26
C PRO A 97 -8.19 -0.13 -15.30
N GLU A 98 -7.80 0.91 -16.02
CA GLU A 98 -6.47 1.51 -15.90
C GLU A 98 -6.42 2.43 -14.66
N PRO A 99 -5.26 2.56 -13.99
CA PRO A 99 -5.12 3.48 -12.88
C PRO A 99 -5.20 4.94 -13.36
N VAL A 100 -5.89 5.78 -12.59
CA VAL A 100 -6.05 7.23 -12.83
C VAL A 100 -4.96 8.08 -12.17
N ALA A 101 -4.26 7.52 -11.18
CA ALA A 101 -3.13 8.17 -10.52
C ALA A 101 -2.10 7.14 -10.04
N VAL A 102 -0.86 7.60 -9.96
CA VAL A 102 0.27 6.90 -9.33
C VAL A 102 0.88 7.79 -8.25
N ILE A 103 1.02 7.23 -7.06
CA ILE A 103 1.61 7.87 -5.89
C ILE A 103 2.99 7.25 -5.65
N GLY A 104 3.98 8.06 -5.28
CA GLY A 104 5.34 7.62 -4.99
C GLY A 104 6.31 7.70 -6.15
N GLN A 105 5.83 7.99 -7.36
CA GLN A 105 6.60 7.93 -8.61
C GLN A 105 6.25 9.11 -9.54
N PRO A 106 7.20 9.58 -10.38
CA PRO A 106 6.94 10.65 -11.35
C PRO A 106 5.99 10.23 -12.48
N GLY A 107 5.83 8.93 -12.73
CA GLY A 107 4.91 8.42 -13.74
C GLY A 107 4.58 6.94 -13.54
N PHE A 108 3.67 6.44 -14.39
CA PHE A 108 3.16 5.07 -14.32
C PHE A 108 4.16 4.00 -14.74
N GLU A 109 5.36 4.35 -15.21
CA GLU A 109 6.35 3.37 -15.70
C GLU A 109 7.71 3.46 -14.98
N SER A 110 7.80 4.34 -13.98
CA SER A 110 8.95 4.44 -13.09
C SER A 110 8.76 3.60 -11.83
N GLY A 111 9.86 3.20 -11.22
CA GLY A 111 9.85 2.40 -10.00
C GLY A 111 11.12 2.56 -9.16
N ASP A 112 11.78 3.71 -9.21
CA ASP A 112 12.95 3.95 -8.37
C ASP A 112 12.49 4.34 -6.96
N PRO A 113 13.00 3.71 -5.88
CA PRO A 113 12.66 4.10 -4.52
C PRO A 113 13.15 5.51 -4.22
N ALA A 114 12.34 6.28 -3.49
CA ALA A 114 12.73 7.63 -3.09
C ALA A 114 12.28 7.97 -1.66
N CYS A 115 13.20 8.57 -0.89
CA CYS A 115 12.94 9.17 0.41
C CYS A 115 12.78 10.69 0.23
N THR A 116 11.63 11.08 -0.29
CA THR A 116 11.25 12.50 -0.46
C THR A 116 9.82 12.71 -0.01
N ARG A 117 9.33 13.95 -0.06
CA ARG A 117 7.93 14.26 0.27
C ARG A 117 6.92 13.56 -0.63
N ALA A 118 7.28 13.23 -1.86
CA ALA A 118 6.40 12.62 -2.85
C ALA A 118 6.82 11.18 -3.24
N GLY A 119 7.98 10.74 -2.76
CA GLY A 119 8.55 9.42 -3.05
C GLY A 119 8.07 8.35 -2.06
N LEU A 120 7.97 7.13 -2.56
CA LEU A 120 7.75 5.93 -1.74
C LEU A 120 8.92 4.96 -1.93
N ALA A 121 9.12 4.10 -0.95
CA ALA A 121 10.01 2.96 -1.00
C ALA A 121 9.33 1.75 -0.35
N PHE A 122 8.97 0.76 -1.19
CA PHE A 122 8.33 -0.47 -0.76
C PHE A 122 7.03 -0.21 0.04
N PRO A 123 6.03 0.48 -0.56
CA PRO A 123 4.75 0.64 0.10
C PRO A 123 4.08 -0.74 0.27
N SER A 124 3.78 -1.12 1.52
CA SER A 124 3.40 -2.48 1.89
C SER A 124 1.90 -2.64 2.17
N SER A 125 1.23 -1.55 2.52
CA SER A 125 -0.16 -1.55 2.94
C SER A 125 -0.81 -0.21 2.61
N VAL A 126 -2.07 -0.28 2.22
CA VAL A 126 -2.92 0.89 1.94
C VAL A 126 -4.24 0.72 2.66
N PHE A 127 -4.79 1.82 3.15
CA PHE A 127 -6.12 1.86 3.74
C PHE A 127 -6.81 3.16 3.38
N ILE A 128 -8.08 3.09 3.01
CA ILE A 128 -8.94 4.27 2.84
C ILE A 128 -9.79 4.37 4.10
N THR A 129 -9.89 5.52 4.76
CA THR A 129 -10.73 5.71 5.96
C THR A 129 -12.18 5.96 5.58
N ARG A 130 -13.13 5.91 6.53
CA ARG A 130 -14.54 6.25 6.24
C ARG A 130 -14.75 7.72 5.88
N THR A 131 -13.80 8.57 6.26
CA THR A 131 -13.77 10.00 5.92
C THR A 131 -13.07 10.28 4.59
N GLY A 132 -12.57 9.25 3.90
CA GLY A 132 -11.98 9.36 2.57
C GLY A 132 -10.46 9.55 2.54
N GLN A 133 -9.79 9.62 3.70
CA GLN A 133 -8.33 9.74 3.76
C GLN A 133 -7.65 8.48 3.24
N LEU A 134 -6.53 8.64 2.53
CA LEU A 134 -5.67 7.54 2.12
C LEU A 134 -4.48 7.44 3.07
N ILE A 135 -4.27 6.26 3.63
CA ILE A 135 -3.15 5.93 4.50
C ILE A 135 -2.27 4.90 3.80
N VAL A 136 -0.97 5.16 3.74
CA VAL A 136 0.01 4.30 3.06
C VAL A 136 1.14 3.98 4.03
N ALA A 137 1.42 2.69 4.24
CA ALA A 137 2.62 2.24 4.92
C ALA A 137 3.80 2.24 3.94
N ASP A 138 4.70 3.21 4.08
CA ASP A 138 5.91 3.38 3.26
C ASP A 138 7.08 2.67 3.93
N ALA A 139 7.13 1.34 3.76
CA ALA A 139 7.78 0.44 4.70
C ALA A 139 9.30 0.61 4.76
N TRP A 140 9.98 0.75 3.61
CA TRP A 140 11.44 0.96 3.59
C TRP A 140 11.85 2.37 3.99
N ASN A 141 10.95 3.35 3.87
CA ASN A 141 11.15 4.67 4.46
C ASN A 141 10.68 4.73 5.92
N HIS A 142 10.30 3.60 6.52
CA HIS A 142 10.02 3.48 7.95
C HIS A 142 8.99 4.49 8.47
N ARG A 143 7.95 4.73 7.68
CA ARG A 143 6.91 5.73 7.97
C ARG A 143 5.55 5.33 7.44
N VAL A 144 4.52 5.99 7.96
CA VAL A 144 3.17 5.94 7.41
C VAL A 144 2.81 7.34 6.94
N LEU A 145 2.29 7.45 5.72
CA LEU A 145 1.91 8.71 5.09
C LEU A 145 0.39 8.79 4.96
N VAL A 146 -0.18 9.97 5.17
CA VAL A 146 -1.63 10.22 5.10
C VAL A 146 -1.90 11.33 4.10
N TRP A 147 -2.84 11.10 3.19
CA TRP A 147 -3.46 12.11 2.33
C TRP A 147 -4.89 12.35 2.79
N ASP A 148 -5.35 13.59 2.71
CA ASP A 148 -6.70 13.99 3.12
C ASP A 148 -7.80 13.32 2.29
N ALA A 149 -7.48 12.96 1.03
CA ALA A 149 -8.36 12.24 0.14
C ALA A 149 -7.57 11.30 -0.78
N VAL A 150 -8.23 10.25 -1.26
CA VAL A 150 -7.73 9.47 -2.41
C VAL A 150 -7.67 10.40 -3.64
N PRO A 151 -6.53 10.55 -4.33
CA PRO A 151 -6.43 11.38 -5.54
C PRO A 151 -7.39 10.90 -6.64
N ALA A 152 -8.11 11.82 -7.29
CA ALA A 152 -9.03 11.49 -8.37
C ALA A 152 -8.35 11.46 -9.75
N THR A 153 -7.24 12.19 -9.90
CA THR A 153 -6.43 12.28 -11.11
C THR A 153 -4.96 12.38 -10.72
N GLN A 154 -4.05 12.26 -11.69
CA GLN A 154 -2.62 12.39 -11.46
C GLN A 154 -2.24 13.78 -10.91
N GLU A 155 -2.89 14.84 -11.38
CA GLU A 155 -2.64 16.23 -10.95
C GLU A 155 -3.03 16.45 -9.48
N ALA A 156 -3.94 15.62 -8.95
CA ALA A 156 -4.45 15.73 -7.59
C ALA A 156 -3.62 14.97 -6.53
N VAL A 157 -2.54 14.26 -6.92
CA VAL A 157 -1.78 13.40 -5.99
C VAL A 157 -1.19 14.21 -4.83
N GLY A 158 -0.53 15.33 -5.10
CA GLY A 158 0.07 16.19 -4.08
C GLY A 158 1.02 15.48 -3.09
N PRO A 159 1.70 16.22 -2.20
CA PRO A 159 2.35 15.60 -1.06
C PRO A 159 1.31 15.11 -0.04
N PRO A 160 1.61 14.08 0.74
CA PRO A 160 0.82 13.71 1.91
C PRO A 160 0.77 14.88 2.91
N THR A 161 -0.33 14.96 3.64
CA THR A 161 -0.60 16.01 4.62
C THR A 161 -0.05 15.67 6.00
N GLN A 162 0.17 14.38 6.29
CA GLN A 162 0.71 13.92 7.57
C GLN A 162 1.70 12.77 7.39
N VAL A 163 2.58 12.63 8.38
CA VAL A 163 3.47 11.48 8.56
C VAL A 163 3.37 10.97 9.99
N VAL A 164 3.41 9.66 10.13
CA VAL A 164 3.47 8.92 11.40
C VAL A 164 4.73 8.06 11.40
N GLY A 165 5.37 7.96 12.56
CA GLY A 165 6.67 7.28 12.71
C GLY A 165 7.89 8.18 12.52
N GLN A 166 7.67 9.43 12.12
CA GLN A 166 8.65 10.49 11.87
C GLN A 166 7.96 11.86 12.03
N ARG A 167 8.71 12.97 12.04
CA ARG A 167 8.17 14.34 12.08
C ARG A 167 8.30 15.04 10.73
N LEU A 168 9.23 14.62 9.88
CA LEU A 168 9.50 15.16 8.56
C LEU A 168 9.07 14.21 7.44
N LEU A 169 8.42 14.78 6.43
CA LEU A 169 7.96 14.10 5.22
C LEU A 169 9.09 13.58 4.31
N ASN A 170 10.34 13.84 4.64
CA ASN A 170 11.53 13.41 3.89
C ASN A 170 12.55 12.71 4.80
N SER A 171 12.18 12.34 6.02
CA SER A 171 12.95 11.37 6.79
C SER A 171 12.61 9.95 6.31
N CYS A 172 13.56 9.06 6.52
CA CYS A 172 13.44 7.62 6.27
C CYS A 172 14.30 6.80 7.23
N ILE A 173 14.84 7.43 8.28
CA ILE A 173 15.64 6.72 9.27
C ILE A 173 14.69 6.05 10.24
N ARG A 174 14.86 4.75 10.42
CA ARG A 174 14.12 3.99 11.44
C ARG A 174 14.51 4.48 12.82
N ASN A 175 13.56 4.49 13.74
CA ASN A 175 13.87 4.68 15.16
C ASN A 175 14.75 5.91 15.43
N ASP A 176 14.51 7.00 14.71
CA ASP A 176 15.17 8.30 14.87
C ASP A 176 14.12 9.27 15.44
N ASP A 177 13.98 9.29 16.78
CA ASP A 177 12.94 10.07 17.47
C ASP A 177 13.27 11.57 17.51
N ASP A 178 14.57 11.90 17.46
CA ASP A 178 15.08 13.28 17.50
C ASP A 178 15.32 13.91 16.12
N GLU A 179 15.22 13.11 15.05
CA GLU A 179 15.50 13.48 13.66
C GLU A 179 16.91 14.02 13.44
N SER A 180 17.88 13.45 14.14
CA SER A 180 19.30 13.72 13.92
C SER A 180 19.82 13.17 12.60
N GLY A 181 19.05 12.33 11.91
CA GLY A 181 19.47 11.59 10.74
C GLY A 181 20.24 10.31 11.09
N GLN A 182 20.15 9.87 12.35
CA GLN A 182 20.76 8.65 12.87
C GLN A 182 19.73 7.85 13.66
N GLU A 183 19.83 6.53 13.62
CA GLU A 183 19.01 5.66 14.45
C GLU A 183 19.41 5.81 15.93
N ASP A 184 18.41 5.83 16.83
CA ASP A 184 18.62 5.87 18.27
C ASP A 184 19.02 4.50 18.82
N PHE A 185 20.02 4.49 19.72
CA PHE A 185 20.52 3.26 20.36
C PHE A 185 20.59 3.41 21.89
N ASP A 186 20.29 2.33 22.63
CA ASP A 186 20.51 2.30 24.07
C ASP A 186 22.03 2.19 24.32
N PRO A 187 22.66 3.15 25.02
CA PRO A 187 24.11 3.18 25.19
C PRO A 187 24.67 1.98 25.98
N ARG A 188 23.82 1.21 26.68
CA ARG A 188 24.22 0.05 27.46
C ARG A 188 24.18 -1.24 26.66
N THR A 189 23.26 -1.37 25.71
CA THR A 189 23.03 -2.61 24.95
C THR A 189 23.49 -2.51 23.50
N GLY A 190 23.62 -1.28 22.97
CA GLY A 190 23.87 -1.02 21.56
C GLY A 190 22.70 -1.42 20.66
N LEU A 191 21.51 -1.69 21.24
CA LEU A 191 20.32 -2.06 20.49
C LEU A 191 19.51 -0.82 20.11
N SER A 192 18.88 -0.90 18.93
CA SER A 192 17.97 0.12 18.41
C SER A 192 16.83 0.41 19.40
N VAL A 193 16.51 1.68 19.61
CA VAL A 193 15.48 2.13 20.56
C VAL A 193 14.27 2.63 19.80
N ALA A 194 13.16 1.91 19.90
CA ALA A 194 11.88 2.37 19.38
C ALA A 194 11.16 3.25 20.41
N SER A 195 10.67 4.43 19.98
CA SER A 195 9.84 5.31 20.80
C SER A 195 8.36 5.17 20.43
N ALA A 196 7.45 5.87 21.11
CA ALA A 196 6.04 5.94 20.70
C ALA A 196 5.82 6.70 19.37
N ARG A 197 6.84 7.39 18.85
CA ARG A 197 6.77 8.22 17.64
C ARG A 197 7.60 7.70 16.48
N THR A 198 8.32 6.60 16.66
CA THR A 198 9.15 6.01 15.60
C THR A 198 8.54 4.74 15.03
N LEU A 199 8.92 4.39 13.81
CA LEU A 199 8.60 3.11 13.19
C LEU A 199 9.85 2.46 12.61
N ARG A 200 9.78 1.15 12.38
CA ARG A 200 10.72 0.34 11.62
C ARG A 200 9.94 -0.69 10.81
N PHE A 201 9.92 -0.47 9.51
CA PHE A 201 9.26 -1.34 8.53
C PHE A 201 7.76 -1.57 8.84
N PRO A 202 6.93 -0.50 8.83
CA PRO A 202 5.50 -0.66 8.99
C PRO A 202 4.93 -1.48 7.84
N SER A 203 4.26 -2.59 8.15
CA SER A 203 3.78 -3.54 7.14
C SER A 203 2.26 -3.61 7.00
N GLY A 204 1.53 -2.92 7.87
CA GLY A 204 0.07 -2.96 7.91
C GLY A 204 -0.49 -1.70 8.54
N VAL A 205 -1.52 -1.12 7.91
CA VAL A 205 -2.26 0.02 8.43
C VAL A 205 -3.76 -0.26 8.40
N TRP A 206 -4.47 0.20 9.42
CA TRP A 206 -5.93 0.15 9.51
C TRP A 206 -6.46 1.31 10.34
N SER A 207 -7.67 1.76 10.07
CA SER A 207 -8.31 2.80 10.88
C SER A 207 -9.83 2.61 10.99
N ASP A 208 -10.40 2.93 12.16
CA ASP A 208 -11.85 3.06 12.35
C ASP A 208 -12.39 4.47 12.00
N GLY A 209 -11.49 5.41 11.65
CA GLY A 209 -11.79 6.83 11.43
C GLY A 209 -11.48 7.71 12.64
N ILE A 210 -11.10 7.13 13.78
CA ILE A 210 -10.69 7.84 15.00
C ILE A 210 -9.26 7.46 15.39
N ARG A 211 -8.93 6.17 15.32
CA ARG A 211 -7.62 5.59 15.65
C ARG A 211 -6.94 5.06 14.40
N LEU A 212 -5.62 5.08 14.41
CA LEU A 212 -4.78 4.46 13.39
C LEU A 212 -4.00 3.33 14.05
N VAL A 213 -4.20 2.11 13.56
CA VAL A 213 -3.43 0.94 13.97
C VAL A 213 -2.31 0.71 12.97
N VAL A 214 -1.07 0.63 13.45
CA VAL A 214 0.12 0.38 12.62
C VAL A 214 0.84 -0.87 13.11
N ALA A 215 1.00 -1.86 12.22
CA ALA A 215 1.87 -3.01 12.45
C ALA A 215 3.32 -2.60 12.19
N ASP A 216 4.07 -2.36 13.27
CA ASP A 216 5.47 -1.91 13.27
C ASP A 216 6.40 -3.12 13.35
N THR A 217 6.44 -3.86 12.25
CA THR A 217 6.83 -5.28 12.23
C THR A 217 8.27 -5.53 12.66
N ALA A 218 9.21 -4.69 12.26
CA ALA A 218 10.61 -4.87 12.65
C ALA A 218 10.95 -4.32 14.05
N ASN A 219 10.00 -3.66 14.70
CA ASN A 219 10.03 -3.37 16.14
C ASN A 219 9.15 -4.35 16.95
N HIS A 220 8.58 -5.37 16.31
CA HIS A 220 7.78 -6.43 16.94
C HIS A 220 6.59 -5.92 17.76
N ARG A 221 5.92 -4.87 17.28
CA ARG A 221 4.82 -4.23 18.01
C ARG A 221 3.72 -3.72 17.09
N VAL A 222 2.60 -3.35 17.71
CA VAL A 222 1.49 -2.64 17.08
C VAL A 222 1.26 -1.34 17.85
N LEU A 223 1.16 -0.22 17.14
CA LEU A 223 0.78 1.08 17.70
C LEU A 223 -0.71 1.35 17.39
N VAL A 224 -1.38 2.10 18.27
CA VAL A 224 -2.82 2.43 18.20
C VAL A 224 -3.04 3.91 18.55
#